data_AF-A0A2V5TMC1-F1
#
_entry.id   AF-A0A2V5TMC1-F1
#
_cell.length_a   1.000
_cell.length_b   1.000
_cell.length_c   1.000
_cell.angle_alpha   90.00
_cell.angle_beta   90.00
_cell.angle_gamma   90.00
#
_symmetry.space_group_name_H-M   'P 1'
#
loop_
_entity.id
_entity.type
_entity.pdbx_description
1 polymer ?
#
loop_
_entity_poly.entity_id
_entity_poly.type
_entity_poly.pdbx_seq_one_letter_code
_entity_poly.pdbx_strand_id
1 'polypeptide(L)' 'MISGIGLPVPPGFTITTEVCSYFYVHNRSYPSELKAQVANALARIEKSVGKKLGDNERPLLVSVRSGARDSMP' A
#
# COMPACT_ATOMS: atom_id res chain seq x y z
N MET A 1 -12.64 -6.99 -1.87
CA MET A 1 -11.37 -7.51 -1.30
C MET A 1 -11.66 -8.85 -0.62
N ILE A 2 -10.77 -9.83 -0.78
CA ILE A 2 -10.91 -11.17 -0.16
C ILE A 2 -10.86 -11.10 1.38
N SER A 3 -10.29 -10.03 1.95
CA SER A 3 -10.27 -9.73 3.39
C SER A 3 -11.64 -9.55 4.06
N GLY A 4 -12.72 -9.39 3.28
CA GLY A 4 -14.08 -9.25 3.83
C GLY A 4 -14.81 -10.57 4.14
N ILE A 5 -14.26 -11.71 3.73
CA ILE A 5 -14.94 -13.03 3.79
C ILE A 5 -14.31 -13.93 4.89
N GLY A 6 -13.53 -13.36 5.80
CA GLY A 6 -12.99 -14.08 6.98
C GLY A 6 -11.84 -15.04 6.69
N LEU A 7 -11.32 -15.04 5.46
CA LEU A 7 -10.08 -15.76 5.14
C LEU A 7 -8.87 -15.03 5.76
N PRO A 8 -7.85 -15.76 6.26
CA PRO A 8 -6.64 -15.16 6.83
C PRO A 8 -5.79 -14.53 5.71
N VAL A 9 -6.13 -13.31 5.33
CA VAL A 9 -5.38 -12.51 4.35
C VAL A 9 -4.41 -11.59 5.10
N PRO A 10 -3.12 -11.56 4.72
CA PRO A 10 -2.18 -10.61 5.31
C PRO A 10 -2.67 -9.16 5.16
N PRO A 11 -2.50 -8.31 6.18
CA PRO A 11 -2.93 -6.92 6.10
C PRO A 11 -2.16 -6.18 5.01
N GLY A 12 -2.88 -5.36 4.25
CA GLY A 12 -2.35 -4.57 3.15
C GLY A 12 -3.19 -3.32 2.93
N PHE A 13 -2.73 -2.44 2.04
CA PHE A 13 -3.50 -1.30 1.56
C PHE A 13 -3.35 -1.15 0.05
N THR A 14 -4.26 -0.42 -0.57
CA THR A 14 -4.27 -0.15 -2.00
C THR A 14 -4.19 1.35 -2.21
N ILE A 15 -3.28 1.77 -3.09
CA ILE A 15 -3.22 3.16 -3.58
C ILE A 15 -4.23 3.27 -4.72
N THR A 16 -5.09 4.28 -4.68
CA THR A 16 -6.16 4.44 -5.68
C THR A 16 -5.58 4.75 -7.07
N THR A 17 -6.33 4.39 -8.11
CA THR A 17 -5.96 4.69 -9.50
C THR A 17 -5.89 6.20 -9.78
N GLU A 18 -6.55 7.02 -8.98
CA GLU A 18 -6.51 8.48 -9.08
C GLU A 18 -5.10 9.03 -8.86
N VAL A 19 -4.31 8.39 -8.00
CA VAL A 19 -2.90 8.76 -7.79
C VAL A 19 -2.08 8.50 -9.05
N CYS A 20 -2.39 7.44 -9.79
CA CYS A 20 -1.77 7.16 -11.08
C CYS A 20 -2.13 8.25 -12.11
N SER A 21 -3.41 8.62 -12.20
CA SER A 21 -3.85 9.73 -13.07
C SER A 21 -3.18 11.05 -12.68
N TYR A 22 -3.12 11.37 -11.38
CA TYR A 22 -2.45 12.57 -10.88
C TYR A 22 -0.99 12.63 -11.30
N PHE A 23 -0.27 11.51 -11.15
CA PHE A 23 1.14 11.40 -11.52
C PHE A 23 1.38 11.75 -13.00
N TYR A 24 0.54 11.26 -13.91
CA TYR A 24 0.68 11.58 -15.33
C TYR A 24 0.34 13.05 -15.65
N VAL A 25 -0.66 13.63 -14.97
CA VAL A 25 -1.07 15.03 -15.18
C VAL A 25 -0.07 16.03 -14.56
N HIS A 26 0.62 15.66 -13.48
CA HIS A 26 1.48 16.56 -12.71
C HIS A 26 2.98 16.31 -12.96
N ASN A 27 3.39 16.10 -14.21
CA ASN A 27 4.80 15.90 -14.59
C ASN A 27 5.50 14.80 -13.78
N ARG A 28 4.84 13.65 -13.57
CA ARG A 28 5.40 12.52 -12.79
C ARG A 28 5.68 12.89 -11.33
N SER A 29 4.89 13.81 -10.78
CA SER A 29 4.92 14.18 -9.36
C SER A 29 3.78 13.51 -8.62
N TYR A 30 4.01 13.17 -7.35
CA TYR A 30 2.99 12.62 -6.47
C TYR A 30 2.32 13.74 -5.67
N PRO A 31 1.04 13.56 -5.26
CA PRO A 31 0.41 14.46 -4.29
C PRO A 31 1.24 14.50 -3.00
N SER A 32 1.38 15.68 -2.40
CA SER A 32 2.18 15.86 -1.19
C SER A 32 1.66 15.03 -0.01
N GLU A 33 0.35 14.80 0.01
CA GLU A 33 -0.40 14.04 1.01
C GLU A 33 -0.18 12.54 0.90
N LEU A 34 0.20 12.04 -0.29
CA LEU A 34 0.37 10.61 -0.55
C LEU A 34 1.39 9.98 0.41
N LYS A 35 2.49 10.69 0.67
CA LYS A 35 3.55 10.21 1.56
C LYS A 35 3.03 10.00 2.99
N ALA A 36 2.22 10.94 3.49
CA ALA A 36 1.62 10.83 4.82
C ALA A 36 0.58 9.70 4.88
N GLN A 37 -0.24 9.54 3.84
CA GLN A 37 -1.22 8.46 3.75
C GLN A 37 -0.55 7.08 3.73
N VAL A 38 0.51 6.91 2.93
CA VAL A 38 1.29 5.66 2.86
C VAL A 38 1.95 5.36 4.21
N ALA A 39 2.57 6.36 4.85
CA ALA A 39 3.18 6.19 6.17
C ALA A 39 2.16 5.77 7.23
N ASN A 40 0.97 6.38 7.23
CA ASN A 40 -0.12 6.02 8.15
C ASN A 40 -0.65 4.60 7.88
N ALA A 41 -0.75 4.19 6.62
CA ALA A 41 -1.17 2.84 6.26
C ALA A 41 -0.13 1.79 6.67
N LEU A 42 1.16 2.08 6.46
CA LEU A 42 2.26 1.24 6.93
C LEU A 42 2.24 1.08 8.45
N ALA A 43 2.10 2.17 9.21
CA ALA A 43 2.02 2.13 10.67
C ALA A 43 0.88 1.23 11.18
N ARG A 44 -0.27 1.19 10.47
CA ARG A 44 -1.38 0.28 10.79
C ARG A 44 -1.00 -1.18 10.54
N ILE A 45 -0.30 -1.48 9.45
CA ILE A 45 0.21 -2.83 9.15
C ILE A 45 1.24 -3.26 10.19
N GLU A 46 2.20 -2.39 10.49
CA GLU A 46 3.23 -2.64 11.50
C GLU A 46 2.61 -2.98 12.86
N LYS A 47 1.59 -2.22 13.28
CA LYS A 47 0.84 -2.49 14.52
C LYS A 47 0.08 -3.81 14.47
N SER A 48 -0.51 -4.17 13.33
CA SER A 48 -1.27 -5.41 13.17
C SER A 48 -0.40 -6.67 13.15
N VAL A 49 0.82 -6.57 12.61
CA VAL A 49 1.75 -7.70 12.45
C VAL A 49 2.79 -7.74 13.58
N GLY A 50 2.96 -6.64 14.31
CA GLY A 50 3.97 -6.48 15.36
C GLY A 50 5.41 -6.47 14.82
N LYS A 51 5.61 -6.02 13.57
CA LYS A 51 6.92 -5.93 12.91
C LYS A 51 7.08 -4.54 12.31
N LYS A 52 8.32 -4.10 12.07
CA LYS A 52 8.60 -2.75 11.56
C LYS A 52 9.41 -2.79 10.27
N LEU A 53 9.06 -1.95 9.31
CA LEU A 53 9.75 -1.86 8.04
C LEU A 53 11.16 -1.29 8.27
N GLY A 54 12.20 -2.01 7.82
CA GLY A 54 13.60 -1.62 8.01
C GLY A 54 14.19 -1.91 9.40
N ASP A 55 13.51 -2.71 10.22
CA ASP A 55 14.04 -3.20 11.49
C ASP A 55 15.03 -4.37 11.28
N ASN A 56 16.16 -4.37 11.99
CA ASN A 56 17.20 -5.40 11.84
C ASN A 56 16.86 -6.71 12.57
N GLU A 57 16.09 -6.66 13.65
CA GLU A 57 15.76 -7.83 14.47
C GLU A 57 14.40 -8.43 14.07
N ARG A 58 13.42 -7.58 13.74
CA ARG A 58 12.06 -7.99 13.35
C ARG A 58 11.55 -7.24 12.11
N PRO A 59 12.14 -7.47 10.92
CA PRO A 59 11.78 -6.78 9.70
C PRO A 59 10.35 -7.11 9.25
N LEU A 60 9.56 -6.07 8.93
CA LEU A 60 8.37 -6.18 8.11
C LEU A 60 8.79 -6.18 6.64
N LEU A 61 8.41 -7.22 5.89
CA LEU A 61 8.57 -7.29 4.44
C LEU A 61 7.23 -7.01 3.78
N VAL A 62 7.26 -6.32 2.64
CA VAL A 62 6.06 -5.96 1.88
C VAL A 62 6.19 -6.43 0.43
N SER A 63 5.08 -6.88 -0.16
CA SER A 63 5.00 -7.15 -1.60
C SER A 63 4.25 -6.03 -2.29
N VAL A 64 4.82 -5.46 -3.35
CA VAL A 64 4.15 -4.45 -4.18
C VAL A 64 3.60 -5.14 -5.42
N ARG A 65 2.31 -4.96 -5.70
CA ARG A 65 1.62 -5.51 -6.86
C ARG A 65 0.90 -4.38 -7.59
N SER A 66 1.07 -4.30 -8.90
CA SER A 66 0.24 -3.44 -9.75
C SER A 66 -1.16 -4.03 -9.88
N GLY A 67 -2.15 -3.15 -9.99
CA GLY A 67 -3.53 -3.53 -10.30
C GLY A 67 -4.20 -2.41 -11.05
N ALA A 68 -4.76 -2.73 -12.21
CA ALA A 68 -5.61 -1.81 -12.98
C ALA A 68 -7.08 -2.20 -12.79
N ARG A 69 -8.00 -1.31 -13.19
CA ARG A 69 -9.43 -1.60 -13.19
C ARG A 69 -9.76 -2.77 -14.11
N ASP A 70 -9.04 -2.84 -15.24
CA ASP A 70 -9.13 -3.94 -16.19
C ASP A 70 -7.94 -4.88 -16.02
N SER A 71 -8.16 -6.17 -16.27
CA SER A 71 -7.11 -7.18 -16.11
C SER A 71 -6.12 -7.08 -17.27
N MET A 72 -4.88 -6.66 -16.98
CA MET A 72 -3.77 -6.74 -17.92
C MET A 72 -2.90 -7.95 -17.56
N PRO A 73 -2.94 -9.05 -18.35
CA PRO A 73 -2.04 -10.19 -18.16
C PRO A 73 -0.60 -9.88 -18.60
#